data_AF-A0A4W3GR35-F1
#
_entry.id   AF-A0A4W3GR35-F1
#
_cell.length_a   1.000
_cell.length_b   1.000
_cell.length_c   1.000
_cell.angle_alpha   90.00
_cell.angle_beta   90.00
_cell.angle_gamma   90.00
#
_symmetry.space_group_name_H-M   'P 1'
#
loop_
_entity.id
_entity.type
_entity.pdbx_description
1 polymer ?
#
loop_
_entity_poly.entity_id
_entity_poly.type
_entity_poly.pdbx_seq_one_letter_code
_entity_poly.pdbx_strand_id
1 'polypeptide(L)'
;REGHCVNQVVVVVTSALPSPLCVSLSHSFSNMPGSVPPCAQSGWPKDVGIIAMEIYFPAQYVDQTELEQYDGVDAGKYTIGLGQSKMGFCSDREDINSLCLTVVERLLERNQIPYESVGRLEVGTETIIDKSKAVKTVLMQLFQESGNSDVEGIDTTNACYGGTAALFNAVNWVESSSWDGRYALVVAGDIAVYASGSARPTGGAGAVAMLVGPNAPLSLERGCCVTAKCVCVCVSLWDCVCDLSE
;
A
#
# COMPACT_ATOMS: atom_id res chain seq x y z
N ARG A 1 -37.55 -16.07 21.47
CA ARG A 1 -37.71 -15.66 20.05
C ARG A 1 -37.02 -14.32 19.92
N GLU A 2 -35.88 -14.12 19.30
CA GLU A 2 -34.82 -14.93 18.71
C GLU A 2 -33.62 -13.97 18.77
N GLY A 3 -32.50 -14.42 19.35
CA GLY A 3 -31.25 -13.67 19.35
C GLY A 3 -30.33 -14.22 18.27
N HIS A 4 -29.73 -13.34 17.48
CA HIS A 4 -28.71 -13.59 16.48
C HIS A 4 -27.94 -12.28 16.28
N CYS A 5 -26.64 -12.22 16.01
CA CYS A 5 -25.56 -13.20 16.02
C CYS A 5 -24.27 -12.35 16.13
N VAL A 6 -23.33 -12.75 16.99
CA VAL A 6 -22.02 -12.09 17.10
C VAL A 6 -21.16 -12.60 15.94
N ASN A 7 -20.81 -11.74 14.98
CA ASN A 7 -19.87 -12.10 13.92
C ASN A 7 -18.43 -12.04 14.46
N GLN A 8 -17.97 -13.17 14.96
CA GLN A 8 -16.54 -13.47 15.09
C GLN A 8 -15.96 -13.74 13.70
N VAL A 9 -14.88 -13.04 13.36
CA VAL A 9 -14.03 -13.39 12.21
C VAL A 9 -13.26 -14.67 12.57
N VAL A 10 -13.65 -15.78 11.95
CA VAL A 10 -12.98 -17.08 12.07
C VAL A 10 -11.86 -17.14 11.04
N VAL A 11 -10.62 -17.16 11.52
CA VAL A 11 -9.44 -17.49 10.72
C VAL A 11 -9.44 -19.00 10.50
N VAL A 12 -9.71 -19.44 9.27
CA VAL A 12 -9.64 -20.87 8.90
C VAL A 12 -8.19 -21.25 8.66
N VAL A 13 -7.56 -21.84 9.68
CA VAL A 13 -6.25 -22.51 9.55
C VAL A 13 -6.51 -23.94 9.08
N THR A 14 -6.24 -24.24 7.81
CA THR A 14 -6.30 -25.61 7.30
C THR A 14 -5.01 -26.36 7.67
N SER A 15 -5.10 -27.24 8.67
CA SER A 15 -4.04 -28.20 9.01
C SER A 15 -4.13 -29.42 8.08
N ALA A 16 -3.17 -29.60 7.18
CA ALA A 16 -3.05 -30.82 6.37
C ALA A 16 -2.28 -31.91 7.12
N LEU A 17 -2.95 -33.04 7.39
CA LEU A 17 -2.34 -34.28 7.88
C LEU A 17 -1.79 -35.14 6.71
N PRO A 18 -0.80 -36.02 6.94
CA PRO A 18 -0.06 -36.73 5.89
C PRO A 18 -0.64 -38.12 5.55
N SER A 19 -0.54 -38.51 4.27
CA SER A 19 -0.85 -39.87 3.77
C SER A 19 0.21 -40.32 2.74
N PRO A 20 0.40 -41.64 2.52
CA PRO A 20 1.72 -42.25 2.57
C PRO A 20 2.36 -42.63 1.21
N LEU A 21 3.70 -42.79 1.28
CA LEU A 21 4.55 -43.75 0.55
C LEU A 21 4.13 -44.12 -0.88
N CYS A 22 4.79 -43.51 -1.87
CA CYS A 22 4.93 -44.08 -3.21
C CYS A 22 6.39 -44.46 -3.47
N VAL A 23 6.57 -45.74 -3.79
CA VAL A 23 7.85 -46.44 -3.92
C VAL A 23 8.63 -45.94 -5.15
N SER A 24 9.93 -45.76 -4.97
CA SER A 24 10.92 -45.42 -5.97
C SER A 24 11.06 -46.49 -7.06
N LEU A 25 10.89 -46.11 -8.33
CA LEU A 25 11.38 -46.85 -9.49
C LEU A 25 12.45 -45.99 -10.19
N SER A 26 13.70 -46.30 -9.89
CA SER A 26 14.88 -45.75 -10.57
C SER A 26 14.93 -46.27 -12.01
N HIS A 27 14.59 -45.43 -12.98
CA HIS A 27 15.04 -45.61 -14.36
C HIS A 27 16.25 -44.72 -14.59
N SER A 28 17.42 -45.35 -14.72
CA SER A 28 18.66 -44.70 -15.13
C SER A 28 18.51 -44.19 -16.57
N PHE A 29 18.34 -42.88 -16.73
CA PHE A 29 18.54 -42.21 -18.01
C PHE A 29 20.00 -41.79 -18.14
N SER A 30 20.61 -42.29 -19.21
CA SER A 30 21.96 -42.05 -19.69
C SER A 30 22.23 -40.56 -19.90
N ASN A 31 23.37 -40.09 -19.42
CA ASN A 31 23.88 -38.73 -19.65
C ASN A 31 23.92 -38.38 -21.14
N MET A 32 23.20 -37.32 -21.53
CA MET A 32 23.41 -36.59 -22.79
C MET A 32 24.40 -35.44 -22.55
N PRO A 33 25.44 -35.25 -23.40
CA PRO A 33 26.34 -34.11 -23.30
C PRO A 33 25.65 -32.86 -23.85
N GLY A 34 25.25 -31.97 -22.96
CA GLY A 34 24.54 -30.73 -23.29
C GLY A 34 23.75 -30.15 -22.12
N SER A 35 24.12 -30.48 -20.87
CA SER A 35 23.49 -29.91 -19.69
C SER A 35 23.86 -28.43 -19.61
N VAL A 36 22.87 -27.59 -19.88
CA VAL A 36 22.80 -26.22 -19.37
C VAL A 36 23.22 -26.27 -17.89
N PRO A 37 24.12 -25.38 -17.41
CA PRO A 37 24.51 -25.37 -16.01
C PRO A 37 23.25 -25.30 -15.13
N PRO A 38 23.28 -25.84 -13.89
CA PRO A 38 22.16 -25.78 -12.97
C PRO A 38 22.01 -24.34 -12.45
N CYS A 39 21.51 -23.45 -13.31
CA CYS A 39 21.10 -22.10 -12.99
C CYS A 39 19.67 -21.95 -13.46
N ALA A 40 18.74 -22.49 -12.66
CA ALA A 40 17.32 -22.10 -12.57
C ALA A 40 16.55 -23.15 -11.75
N GLN A 41 16.96 -23.40 -10.51
CA GLN A 41 15.98 -23.59 -9.44
C GLN A 41 15.84 -22.27 -8.70
N SER A 42 15.41 -21.22 -9.40
CA SER A 42 14.89 -20.02 -8.74
C SER A 42 13.39 -20.01 -8.96
N GLY A 43 12.67 -20.75 -8.11
CA GLY A 43 11.25 -20.44 -7.94
C GLY A 43 11.13 -18.96 -7.55
N TRP A 44 10.09 -18.28 -8.02
CA TRP A 44 9.82 -16.89 -7.65
C TRP A 44 9.91 -16.73 -6.13
N PRO A 45 10.37 -15.56 -5.61
CA PRO A 45 10.56 -15.36 -4.18
C PRO A 45 9.31 -15.77 -3.41
N LYS A 46 9.42 -16.52 -2.32
CA LYS A 46 8.22 -17.02 -1.63
C LYS A 46 7.49 -15.88 -0.91
N ASP A 47 6.16 -15.94 -0.92
CA ASP A 47 5.28 -15.11 -0.12
C ASP A 47 5.61 -13.61 -0.19
N VAL A 48 5.68 -13.08 -1.42
CA VAL A 48 5.93 -11.65 -1.65
C VAL A 48 4.72 -10.84 -1.19
N GLY A 49 4.97 -9.81 -0.40
CA GLY A 49 3.92 -8.89 0.03
C GLY A 49 4.38 -7.84 1.02
N ILE A 50 3.46 -7.34 1.84
CA ILE A 50 3.70 -6.21 2.75
C ILE A 50 4.33 -6.74 4.04
N ILE A 51 5.56 -6.29 4.30
CA ILE A 51 6.36 -6.62 5.49
C ILE A 51 6.03 -5.67 6.65
N ALA A 52 6.01 -4.38 6.35
CA ALA A 52 5.75 -3.33 7.31
C ALA A 52 4.89 -2.24 6.67
N MET A 53 4.08 -1.58 7.47
CA MET A 53 3.24 -0.47 7.05
C MET A 53 3.27 0.62 8.12
N GLU A 54 3.32 1.87 7.70
CA GLU A 54 3.25 3.04 8.58
C GLU A 54 2.28 4.06 7.98
N ILE A 55 1.59 4.79 8.84
CA ILE A 55 0.57 5.76 8.45
C ILE A 55 0.85 7.11 9.10
N TYR A 56 0.62 8.17 8.33
CA TYR A 56 0.66 9.55 8.79
C TYR A 56 -0.60 10.28 8.34
N PHE A 57 -1.21 11.02 9.26
CA PHE A 57 -2.29 11.97 8.97
C PHE A 57 -2.03 13.25 9.76
N PRO A 58 -2.47 14.42 9.25
CA PRO A 58 -2.29 15.69 9.95
C PRO A 58 -2.91 15.69 11.36
N ALA A 59 -2.30 16.46 12.27
CA ALA A 59 -2.78 16.55 13.65
C ALA A 59 -4.07 17.38 13.81
N GLN A 60 -4.37 18.26 12.83
CA GLN A 60 -5.55 19.11 12.85
C GLN A 60 -6.73 18.43 12.16
N TYR A 61 -7.90 18.55 12.78
CA TYR A 61 -9.14 18.05 12.22
C TYR A 61 -10.28 19.05 12.47
N VAL A 62 -11.32 18.96 11.67
CA VAL A 62 -12.62 19.60 11.90
C VAL A 62 -13.67 18.54 12.24
N ASP A 63 -14.49 18.80 13.25
CA ASP A 63 -15.61 17.92 13.59
C ASP A 63 -16.74 18.11 12.58
N GLN A 64 -17.26 17.02 12.04
CA GLN A 64 -18.30 17.08 11.00
C GLN A 64 -19.61 17.67 11.55
N THR A 65 -19.89 17.51 12.85
CA THR A 65 -21.06 18.11 13.51
C THR A 65 -20.96 19.64 13.54
N GLU A 66 -19.75 20.17 13.79
CA GLU A 66 -19.50 21.61 13.76
C GLU A 66 -19.52 22.13 12.32
N LEU A 67 -19.04 21.33 11.36
CA LEU A 67 -19.09 21.68 9.94
C LEU A 67 -20.54 21.71 9.40
N GLU A 68 -21.41 20.79 9.85
CA GLU A 68 -22.85 20.82 9.54
C GLU A 68 -23.49 22.14 10.00
N GLN A 69 -23.17 22.57 11.22
CA GLN A 69 -23.66 23.85 11.78
C GLN A 69 -23.12 25.05 11.00
N TYR A 70 -21.85 25.02 10.62
CA TYR A 70 -21.22 26.09 9.85
C TYR A 70 -21.81 26.22 8.44
N ASP A 71 -22.04 25.10 7.75
CA ASP A 71 -22.62 25.09 6.41
C ASP A 71 -24.14 25.32 6.39
N GLY A 72 -24.79 25.33 7.57
CA GLY A 72 -26.24 25.53 7.72
C GLY A 72 -27.06 24.38 7.12
N VAL A 73 -26.52 23.16 7.17
CA VAL A 73 -27.20 21.95 6.70
C VAL A 73 -27.90 21.23 7.86
N ASP A 74 -28.86 20.37 7.53
CA ASP A 74 -29.56 19.56 8.53
C ASP A 74 -28.59 18.67 9.30
N ALA A 75 -28.83 18.57 10.61
CA ALA A 75 -28.04 17.70 11.49
C ALA A 75 -28.12 16.24 11.02
N GLY A 76 -26.97 15.57 10.94
CA GLY A 76 -26.88 14.21 10.44
C GLY A 76 -26.55 14.09 8.97
N LYS A 77 -26.50 15.18 8.19
CA LYS A 77 -26.18 15.10 6.76
C LYS A 77 -24.77 14.53 6.49
N TYR A 78 -23.77 14.95 7.25
CA TYR A 78 -22.39 14.49 7.12
C TYR A 78 -22.12 13.31 8.05
N THR A 79 -22.61 13.38 9.28
CA THR A 79 -22.36 12.33 10.29
C THR A 79 -23.11 11.03 10.03
N ILE A 80 -24.37 11.10 9.58
CA ILE A 80 -25.20 9.92 9.26
C ILE A 80 -25.25 9.70 7.75
N GLY A 81 -25.48 10.76 6.98
CA GLY A 81 -25.62 10.67 5.52
C GLY A 81 -24.32 10.28 4.82
N LEU A 82 -23.19 10.86 5.22
CA LEU A 82 -21.88 10.45 4.73
C LEU A 82 -21.17 9.47 5.67
N GLY A 83 -21.64 9.25 6.89
CA GLY A 83 -20.92 8.40 7.86
C GLY A 83 -19.58 8.99 8.35
N GLN A 84 -19.32 10.28 8.11
CA GLN A 84 -18.06 10.94 8.43
C GLN A 84 -18.14 11.56 9.83
N SER A 85 -17.19 11.26 10.73
CA SER A 85 -17.13 11.88 12.06
C SER A 85 -16.21 13.11 12.11
N LYS A 86 -15.01 13.00 11.56
CA LYS A 86 -13.98 14.03 11.62
C LYS A 86 -13.22 14.06 10.30
N MET A 87 -12.81 15.24 9.87
CA MET A 87 -12.05 15.45 8.65
C MET A 87 -10.70 16.07 8.99
N GLY A 88 -9.61 15.33 8.77
CA GLY A 88 -8.25 15.83 8.93
C GLY A 88 -7.84 16.70 7.75
N PHE A 89 -7.13 17.81 7.99
CA PHE A 89 -6.67 18.70 6.91
C PHE A 89 -5.25 19.19 7.17
N CYS A 90 -4.52 19.47 6.10
CA CYS A 90 -3.16 20.02 6.19
C CYS A 90 -3.19 21.52 6.49
N SER A 91 -2.28 21.96 7.37
CA SER A 91 -1.95 23.38 7.54
C SER A 91 -1.04 23.88 6.41
N ASP A 92 -0.68 25.16 6.42
CA ASP A 92 0.30 25.74 5.49
C ASP A 92 1.72 25.18 5.65
N ARG A 93 1.96 24.36 6.69
CA ARG A 93 3.24 23.69 6.97
C ARG A 93 3.32 22.28 6.41
N GLU A 94 2.22 21.73 5.92
CA GLU A 94 2.15 20.35 5.45
C GLU A 94 1.72 20.32 3.97
N ASP A 95 2.55 19.71 3.14
CA ASP A 95 2.30 19.40 1.74
C ASP A 95 2.50 17.91 1.45
N ILE A 96 2.15 17.43 0.26
CA ILE A 96 2.26 16.00 -0.07
C ILE A 96 3.70 15.48 0.08
N ASN A 97 4.70 16.32 -0.19
CA ASN A 97 6.10 15.94 -0.01
C ASN A 97 6.41 15.69 1.46
N SER A 98 6.01 16.59 2.35
CA SER A 98 6.23 16.49 3.79
C SER A 98 5.49 15.29 4.41
N LEU A 99 4.27 14.99 3.95
CA LEU A 99 3.52 13.80 4.38
C LEU A 99 4.30 12.53 4.01
N CYS A 100 4.74 12.44 2.75
CA CYS A 100 5.49 11.30 2.23
C CYS A 100 6.87 11.15 2.89
N LEU A 101 7.59 12.25 3.14
CA LEU A 101 8.87 12.25 3.86
C LEU A 101 8.69 11.72 5.28
N THR A 102 7.69 12.24 6.00
CA THR A 102 7.41 11.87 7.41
C THR A 102 7.06 10.39 7.54
N VAL A 103 6.21 9.85 6.66
CA VAL A 103 5.79 8.45 6.76
C VAL A 103 6.91 7.48 6.39
N VAL A 104 7.78 7.84 5.42
CA VAL A 104 8.94 7.02 5.05
C VAL A 104 9.98 6.99 6.15
N GLU A 105 10.33 8.16 6.71
CA GLU A 105 11.27 8.27 7.82
C GLU A 105 10.79 7.42 9.01
N ARG A 106 9.53 7.61 9.43
CA ARG A 106 8.93 6.83 10.54
C ARG A 106 8.93 5.34 10.27
N LEU A 107 8.60 4.90 9.05
CA LEU A 107 8.61 3.47 8.70
C LEU A 107 10.01 2.88 8.86
N LEU A 108 11.02 3.52 8.29
CA LEU A 108 12.39 3.00 8.28
C LEU A 108 13.01 3.05 9.68
N GLU A 109 12.82 4.14 10.42
CA GLU A 109 13.32 4.27 11.80
C GLU A 109 12.68 3.26 12.75
N ARG A 110 11.34 3.13 12.70
CA ARG A 110 10.61 2.23 13.61
C ARG A 110 10.95 0.77 13.38
N ASN A 111 11.21 0.38 12.13
CA ASN A 111 11.59 -0.98 11.76
C ASN A 111 13.11 -1.19 11.71
N GLN A 112 13.91 -0.14 11.99
CA GLN A 112 15.38 -0.17 11.98
C GLN A 112 15.96 -0.65 10.64
N ILE A 113 15.35 -0.19 9.55
CA ILE A 113 15.70 -0.60 8.19
C ILE A 113 16.71 0.41 7.61
N PRO A 114 17.90 -0.05 7.18
CA PRO A 114 18.88 0.82 6.56
C PRO A 114 18.40 1.31 5.19
N TYR A 115 18.60 2.59 4.88
CA TYR A 115 18.19 3.20 3.61
C TYR A 115 18.86 2.53 2.39
N GLU A 116 20.02 1.90 2.55
CA GLU A 116 20.73 1.14 1.52
C GLU A 116 19.99 -0.15 1.11
N SER A 117 19.12 -0.68 1.97
CA SER A 117 18.36 -1.91 1.71
C SER A 117 17.12 -1.71 0.83
N VAL A 118 16.85 -0.47 0.38
CA VAL A 118 15.75 -0.16 -0.53
C VAL A 118 16.30 -0.09 -1.96
N GLY A 119 15.74 -0.89 -2.87
CA GLY A 119 16.11 -0.94 -4.29
C GLY A 119 15.08 -0.33 -5.23
N ARG A 120 13.84 -0.16 -4.76
CA ARG A 120 12.77 0.50 -5.50
C ARG A 120 11.95 1.38 -4.58
N LEU A 121 11.61 2.58 -5.04
CA LEU A 121 10.74 3.53 -4.37
C LEU A 121 9.72 4.06 -5.37
N GLU A 122 8.44 3.80 -5.13
CA GLU A 122 7.35 4.24 -5.99
C GLU A 122 6.28 4.99 -5.20
N VAL A 123 5.81 6.12 -5.73
CA VAL A 123 4.82 6.97 -5.06
C VAL A 123 3.50 6.94 -5.83
N GLY A 124 2.41 6.60 -5.15
CA GLY A 124 1.06 6.74 -5.65
C GLY A 124 0.40 7.99 -5.09
N THR A 125 0.08 8.95 -5.95
CA THR A 125 -0.59 10.19 -5.55
C THR A 125 -1.40 10.76 -6.71
N GLU A 126 -2.52 11.41 -6.41
CA GLU A 126 -3.27 12.29 -7.31
C GLU A 126 -3.03 13.78 -7.01
N THR A 127 -2.26 14.09 -5.96
CA THR A 127 -1.93 15.45 -5.52
C THR A 127 -0.68 15.98 -6.27
N ILE A 128 -0.89 16.56 -7.45
CA ILE A 128 0.19 17.03 -8.32
C ILE A 128 0.65 18.45 -7.90
N ILE A 129 1.81 18.56 -7.25
CA ILE A 129 2.48 19.86 -6.99
C ILE A 129 3.24 20.34 -8.24
N ASP A 130 3.94 19.44 -8.93
CA ASP A 130 4.73 19.74 -10.11
C ASP A 130 4.36 18.78 -11.24
N LYS A 131 4.26 19.29 -12.48
CA LYS A 131 3.82 18.49 -13.65
C LYS A 131 4.93 17.61 -14.24
N SER A 132 6.17 17.87 -13.88
CA SER A 132 7.36 17.21 -14.44
C SER A 132 8.18 16.52 -13.36
N LYS A 133 8.28 17.12 -12.17
CA LYS A 133 9.09 16.60 -11.06
C LYS A 133 8.23 15.73 -10.15
N ALA A 134 8.55 14.43 -10.15
CA ALA A 134 7.95 13.44 -9.27
C ALA A 134 8.28 13.67 -7.78
N VAL A 135 7.31 13.44 -6.90
CA VAL A 135 7.44 13.39 -5.43
C VAL A 135 8.54 12.40 -5.03
N LYS A 136 8.67 11.27 -5.74
CA LYS A 136 9.77 10.32 -5.56
C LYS A 136 11.14 10.98 -5.55
N THR A 137 11.38 11.98 -6.41
CA THR A 137 12.68 12.66 -6.47
C THR A 137 12.94 13.54 -5.25
N VAL A 138 11.89 14.02 -4.57
CA VAL A 138 12.01 14.72 -3.29
C VAL A 138 12.33 13.73 -2.18
N LEU A 139 11.67 12.56 -2.18
CA LEU A 139 11.95 11.50 -1.20
C LEU A 139 13.39 10.97 -1.26
N MET A 140 14.03 11.02 -2.44
CA MET A 140 15.45 10.67 -2.58
C MET A 140 16.38 11.52 -1.71
N GLN A 141 15.93 12.66 -1.17
CA GLN A 141 16.70 13.44 -0.17
C GLN A 141 17.03 12.61 1.07
N LEU A 142 16.13 11.74 1.53
CA LEU A 142 16.36 10.86 2.69
C LEU A 142 17.47 9.82 2.44
N PHE A 143 17.69 9.45 1.16
CA PHE A 143 18.66 8.44 0.76
C PHE A 143 20.05 9.04 0.43
N GLN A 144 20.21 10.36 0.49
CA GLN A 144 21.47 11.02 0.16
C GLN A 144 22.57 10.72 1.18
N GLU A 145 22.23 10.74 2.47
CA GLU A 145 23.20 10.49 3.55
C GLU A 145 23.73 9.05 3.54
N SER A 146 22.88 8.09 3.16
CA SER A 146 23.27 6.69 2.99
C SER A 146 24.04 6.42 1.68
N GLY A 147 24.12 7.42 0.79
CA GLY A 147 24.76 7.28 -0.53
C GLY A 147 24.00 6.36 -1.50
N ASN A 148 22.74 6.00 -1.21
CA ASN A 148 21.94 5.10 -2.03
C ASN A 148 21.20 5.88 -3.13
N SER A 149 21.87 6.12 -4.25
CA SER A 149 21.26 6.78 -5.42
C SER A 149 20.63 5.80 -6.42
N ASP A 150 20.95 4.52 -6.33
CA ASP A 150 20.49 3.48 -7.26
C ASP A 150 19.18 2.85 -6.78
N VAL A 151 18.10 3.62 -6.90
CA VAL A 151 16.75 3.25 -6.47
C VAL A 151 15.76 3.46 -7.62
N GLU A 152 15.18 2.36 -8.12
CA GLU A 152 14.19 2.39 -9.20
C GLU A 152 12.86 3.04 -8.76
N GLY A 153 11.98 3.32 -9.72
CA GLY A 153 10.62 3.80 -9.47
C GLY A 153 10.43 5.31 -9.68
N ILE A 154 9.17 5.69 -9.86
CA ILE A 154 8.67 7.03 -10.21
C ILE A 154 7.34 7.29 -9.48
N ASP A 155 6.61 8.33 -9.88
CA ASP A 155 5.24 8.53 -9.43
C ASP A 155 4.27 7.84 -10.39
N THR A 156 3.25 7.18 -9.83
CA THR A 156 2.18 6.53 -10.57
C THR A 156 0.85 7.15 -10.16
N THR A 157 0.14 7.74 -11.11
CA THR A 157 -1.09 8.49 -10.85
C THR A 157 -2.25 7.93 -11.68
N ASN A 158 -3.33 7.55 -10.99
CA ASN A 158 -4.64 7.32 -11.58
C ASN A 158 -5.72 7.44 -10.49
N ALA A 159 -6.13 8.66 -10.17
CA ALA A 159 -6.99 8.94 -9.03
C ALA A 159 -6.50 8.22 -7.73
N CYS A 160 -7.43 7.82 -6.85
CA CYS A 160 -7.16 7.00 -5.67
C CYS A 160 -6.46 5.64 -5.96
N TYR A 161 -6.43 5.18 -7.22
CA TYR A 161 -5.80 3.90 -7.59
C TYR A 161 -4.26 3.98 -7.68
N GLY A 162 -3.67 5.18 -7.68
CA GLY A 162 -2.23 5.37 -7.82
C GLY A 162 -1.39 4.54 -6.84
N GLY A 163 -1.77 4.51 -5.56
CA GLY A 163 -1.08 3.73 -4.53
C GLY A 163 -1.16 2.21 -4.75
N THR A 164 -2.28 1.74 -5.29
CA THR A 164 -2.47 0.33 -5.64
C THR A 164 -1.61 -0.08 -6.82
N ALA A 165 -1.57 0.76 -7.86
CA ALA A 165 -0.73 0.52 -9.02
C ALA A 165 0.76 0.45 -8.62
N ALA A 166 1.19 1.37 -7.73
CA ALA A 166 2.55 1.36 -7.19
C ALA A 166 2.84 0.08 -6.38
N LEU A 167 1.88 -0.41 -5.60
CA LEU A 167 2.01 -1.68 -4.88
C LEU A 167 2.19 -2.87 -5.83
N PHE A 168 1.39 -2.97 -6.90
CA PHE A 168 1.56 -4.04 -7.87
C PHE A 168 2.87 -3.94 -8.65
N ASN A 169 3.30 -2.74 -9.00
CA ASN A 169 4.59 -2.53 -9.64
C ASN A 169 5.75 -2.96 -8.73
N ALA A 170 5.66 -2.70 -7.44
CA ALA A 170 6.64 -3.16 -6.45
C ALA A 170 6.67 -4.69 -6.32
N VAL A 171 5.51 -5.34 -6.19
CA VAL A 171 5.42 -6.81 -6.13
C VAL A 171 5.96 -7.45 -7.40
N ASN A 172 5.56 -6.95 -8.57
CA ASN A 172 6.06 -7.43 -9.86
C ASN A 172 7.57 -7.24 -9.99
N TRP A 173 8.13 -6.14 -9.49
CA TRP A 173 9.58 -5.91 -9.48
C TRP A 173 10.31 -6.93 -8.60
N VAL A 174 9.81 -7.19 -7.38
CA VAL A 174 10.37 -8.23 -6.48
C VAL A 174 10.31 -9.62 -7.12
N GLU A 175 9.26 -9.93 -7.88
CA GLU A 175 9.13 -11.21 -8.59
C GLU A 175 9.87 -11.27 -9.94
N SER A 176 10.43 -10.15 -10.41
CA SER A 176 11.08 -10.05 -11.71
C SER A 176 12.52 -10.55 -11.70
N SER A 177 13.06 -10.80 -12.90
CA SER A 177 14.50 -11.07 -13.08
C SER A 177 15.40 -9.88 -12.77
N SER A 178 14.83 -8.67 -12.66
CA SER A 178 15.55 -7.43 -12.35
C SER A 178 15.66 -7.18 -10.84
N TRP A 179 15.09 -8.07 -10.02
CA TRP A 179 15.20 -7.95 -8.56
C TRP A 179 16.64 -8.15 -8.10
N ASP A 180 17.13 -7.21 -7.29
CA ASP A 180 18.50 -7.15 -6.77
C ASP A 180 18.63 -7.66 -5.32
N GLY A 181 17.54 -8.20 -4.76
CA GLY A 181 17.49 -8.69 -3.37
C GLY A 181 17.09 -7.64 -2.33
N ARG A 182 16.95 -6.36 -2.72
CA ARG A 182 16.55 -5.26 -1.83
C ARG A 182 15.03 -5.16 -1.68
N TYR A 183 14.57 -4.39 -0.70
CA TYR A 183 13.16 -4.09 -0.48
C TYR A 183 12.62 -3.09 -1.50
N ALA A 184 11.33 -3.21 -1.80
CA ALA A 184 10.59 -2.18 -2.49
C ALA A 184 9.79 -1.35 -1.47
N LEU A 185 9.81 -0.04 -1.63
CA LEU A 185 9.09 0.90 -0.78
C LEU A 185 8.00 1.58 -1.62
N VAL A 186 6.77 1.49 -1.15
CA VAL A 186 5.60 2.07 -1.80
C VAL A 186 5.03 3.14 -0.89
N VAL A 187 4.80 4.34 -1.40
CA VAL A 187 4.21 5.44 -0.64
C VAL A 187 2.94 5.88 -1.32
N ALA A 188 1.80 5.76 -0.65
CA ALA A 188 0.53 6.28 -1.11
C ALA A 188 0.17 7.52 -0.29
N GLY A 189 -0.04 8.67 -0.89
CA GLY A 189 -0.39 9.87 -0.13
C GLY A 189 -1.17 10.88 -0.95
N ASP A 190 -2.11 11.55 -0.30
CA ASP A 190 -2.96 12.55 -0.95
C ASP A 190 -3.47 13.63 0.01
N ILE A 191 -3.79 14.77 -0.60
CA ILE A 191 -4.43 15.93 0.03
C ILE A 191 -5.68 16.26 -0.80
N ALA A 192 -6.82 15.73 -0.38
CA ALA A 192 -8.13 15.97 -0.99
C ALA A 192 -8.73 17.27 -0.44
N VAL A 193 -8.56 18.37 -1.19
CA VAL A 193 -9.16 19.67 -0.87
C VAL A 193 -10.15 20.07 -1.95
N TYR A 194 -11.40 20.31 -1.55
CA TYR A 194 -12.49 20.69 -2.45
C TYR A 194 -12.95 22.13 -2.23
N ALA A 195 -13.46 22.75 -3.31
CA ALA A 195 -14.10 24.05 -3.26
C ALA A 195 -15.35 24.04 -2.36
N SER A 196 -15.87 25.23 -2.03
CA SER A 196 -17.14 25.35 -1.29
C SER A 196 -18.26 24.57 -1.98
N GLY A 197 -18.94 23.70 -1.25
CA GLY A 197 -20.03 22.88 -1.78
C GLY A 197 -20.12 21.54 -1.05
N SER A 198 -20.98 20.66 -1.56
CA SER A 198 -21.28 19.36 -0.95
C SER A 198 -20.10 18.38 -0.89
N ALA A 199 -19.05 18.60 -1.69
CA ALA A 199 -17.83 17.78 -1.69
C ALA A 199 -16.79 18.22 -0.65
N ARG A 200 -16.90 19.43 -0.09
CA ARG A 200 -15.99 19.88 0.98
C ARG A 200 -15.90 18.91 2.17
N PRO A 201 -17.00 18.39 2.75
CA PRO A 201 -16.94 17.49 3.89
C PRO A 201 -16.36 16.10 3.58
N THR A 202 -16.11 15.77 2.31
CA THR A 202 -15.49 14.49 1.90
C THR A 202 -14.00 14.63 1.59
N GLY A 203 -13.40 15.78 1.89
CA GLY A 203 -11.96 15.98 1.73
C GLY A 203 -11.16 15.36 2.87
N GLY A 204 -9.85 15.57 2.81
CA GLY A 204 -8.91 15.39 3.91
C GLY A 204 -7.52 14.95 3.42
N ALA A 205 -6.63 14.55 4.32
CA ALA A 205 -5.25 14.28 3.95
C ALA A 205 -4.60 13.15 4.76
N GLY A 206 -3.67 12.43 4.12
CA GLY A 206 -2.86 11.40 4.75
C GLY A 206 -1.87 10.75 3.80
N ALA A 207 -0.93 10.00 4.37
CA ALA A 207 0.03 9.19 3.64
C ALA A 207 0.28 7.85 4.35
N VAL A 208 0.57 6.81 3.57
CA VAL A 208 0.87 5.46 4.01
C VAL A 208 2.12 4.99 3.29
N ALA A 209 3.10 4.49 4.03
CA ALA A 209 4.25 3.80 3.48
C ALA A 209 4.11 2.29 3.70
N MET A 210 4.44 1.51 2.68
CA MET A 210 4.39 0.05 2.68
C MET A 210 5.74 -0.49 2.23
N LEU A 211 6.36 -1.33 3.06
CA LEU A 211 7.56 -2.05 2.69
C LEU A 211 7.18 -3.40 2.10
N VAL A 212 7.70 -3.70 0.91
CA VAL A 212 7.39 -4.90 0.13
C VAL A 212 8.63 -5.76 -0.02
N GLY A 213 8.48 -7.07 0.19
CA GLY A 213 9.54 -8.06 0.02
C GLY A 213 9.06 -9.49 0.21
N PRO A 214 9.96 -10.49 0.14
CA PRO A 214 9.63 -11.90 0.32
C PRO A 214 9.39 -12.27 1.79
N ASN A 215 8.70 -13.40 2.02
CA ASN A 215 8.33 -13.92 3.34
C ASN A 215 7.54 -12.91 4.18
N ALA A 216 6.63 -12.18 3.53
CA ALA A 216 5.82 -11.16 4.18
C ALA A 216 4.72 -11.77 5.06
N PRO A 217 4.39 -11.16 6.21
CA PRO A 217 3.23 -11.53 7.02
C PRO A 217 1.91 -11.29 6.27
N LEU A 218 1.89 -10.31 5.36
CA LEU A 218 0.77 -10.04 4.45
C LEU A 218 1.19 -10.36 3.02
N SER A 219 1.24 -11.64 2.67
CA SER A 219 1.58 -12.11 1.32
C SER A 219 0.44 -11.87 0.33
N LEU A 220 0.76 -11.39 -0.88
CA LEU A 220 -0.23 -11.33 -1.95
C LEU A 220 -0.43 -12.73 -2.57
N GLU A 221 -1.70 -13.10 -2.78
CA GLU A 221 -2.02 -14.35 -3.46
C GLU A 221 -1.77 -14.22 -4.97
N ARG A 222 -0.87 -15.07 -5.48
CA ARG A 222 -0.54 -15.12 -6.91
C ARG A 222 -1.72 -15.60 -7.73
N GLY A 223 -1.91 -15.01 -8.91
CA GLY A 223 -2.97 -15.41 -9.83
C GLY A 223 -4.37 -14.88 -9.47
N CYS A 224 -4.52 -14.25 -8.31
CA CYS A 224 -5.65 -13.37 -8.06
C CYS A 224 -5.42 -12.10 -8.90
N CYS A 225 -5.94 -12.09 -10.13
CA CYS A 225 -6.09 -10.86 -10.88
C CYS A 225 -7.01 -9.95 -10.06
N VAL A 226 -6.45 -8.90 -9.48
CA VAL A 226 -7.24 -7.90 -8.77
C VAL A 226 -8.10 -7.18 -9.81
N THR A 227 -9.31 -7.69 -10.00
CA THR A 227 -10.40 -6.90 -10.54
C THR A 227 -10.62 -5.75 -9.56
N ALA A 228 -10.72 -4.53 -10.09
CA ALA A 228 -10.65 -3.25 -9.37
C ALA A 228 -11.45 -3.14 -8.05
N LYS A 229 -12.43 -4.02 -7.81
CA LYS A 229 -13.21 -4.10 -6.56
C LYS A 229 -12.39 -4.46 -5.33
N CYS A 230 -11.38 -5.33 -5.42
CA CYS A 230 -10.78 -5.91 -4.20
C CYS A 230 -9.77 -4.98 -3.51
N VAL A 231 -9.14 -4.04 -4.23
CA VAL A 231 -8.09 -3.18 -3.66
C VAL A 231 -8.53 -1.75 -3.36
N CYS A 232 -9.68 -1.30 -3.88
CA CYS A 232 -10.34 -0.09 -3.35
C CYS A 232 -10.49 -0.17 -1.82
N VAL A 233 -10.69 -1.36 -1.25
CA VAL A 233 -10.90 -1.55 0.20
C VAL A 233 -9.62 -1.30 1.03
N CYS A 234 -8.42 -1.54 0.50
CA CYS A 234 -7.18 -1.48 1.31
C CYS A 234 -6.35 -0.20 1.11
N VAL A 235 -6.42 0.45 -0.06
CA VAL A 235 -5.63 1.66 -0.33
C VAL A 235 -6.49 2.91 -0.24
N SER A 236 -7.80 2.80 -0.49
CA SER A 236 -8.73 3.90 -0.26
C SER A 236 -9.15 3.91 1.21
N LEU A 237 -8.28 4.40 2.10
CA LEU A 237 -8.72 4.89 3.41
C LEU A 237 -9.82 5.98 3.27
N TRP A 238 -9.98 6.52 2.05
CA TRP A 238 -10.86 7.63 1.67
C TRP A 238 -12.11 7.22 0.86
N ASP A 239 -12.12 6.10 0.12
CA ASP A 239 -13.31 5.64 -0.62
C ASP A 239 -14.18 4.65 0.18
N CYS A 240 -13.65 4.09 1.28
CA CYS A 240 -14.38 3.10 2.08
C CYS A 240 -15.64 3.68 2.79
N VAL A 241 -15.86 5.00 2.67
CA VAL A 241 -17.03 5.71 3.22
C VAL A 241 -18.18 5.83 2.20
N CYS A 242 -17.93 5.61 0.91
CA CYS A 242 -18.95 5.78 -0.13
C CYS A 242 -19.69 4.50 -0.55
N ASP A 243 -19.26 3.30 -0.13
CA ASP A 243 -19.79 2.02 -0.62
C ASP A 243 -20.34 1.11 0.50
N LEU A 244 -21.09 1.69 1.45
CA LEU A 244 -21.86 0.96 2.47
C LEU A 244 -23.38 1.13 2.31
N SER A 245 -23.86 1.37 1.08
CA SER A 245 -25.29 1.33 0.78
C SER A 245 -25.65 0.19 -0.19
N GLU A 246 -25.67 -1.04 0.34
CA GLU A 246 -26.64 -2.08 -0.06
C GLU A 246 -27.22 -2.75 1.19
#